data_AF-A0A1I5S619-F1
#
_entry.id   AF-A0A1I5S619-F1
#
_cell.length_a   1.000
_cell.length_b   1.000
_cell.length_c   1.000
_cell.angle_alpha   90.00
_cell.angle_beta   90.00
_cell.angle_gamma   90.00
#
_symmetry.space_group_name_H-M   'P 1'
#
loop_
_entity.id
_entity.type
_entity.pdbx_description
1 polymer ?
#
loop_
_entity_poly.entity_id
_entity_poly.type
_entity_poly.pdbx_seq_one_letter_code
_entity_poly.pdbx_strand_id
1 'polypeptide(L)'
;MNIKKLLPILSIALLITGCGKDIQTENADSSSAKEVSFTEIQSQADSEEVAETASTTETSEISEEELNEFTELFNTPEYKGFLIEPFNSPDDIDLSAVFYYGAGIDVKDVSEDEINDYLAAADQAQVYGDLYVIRAADFNEFFETHLGTSAPNELPDSYWTYVAAHDSYYYYHWDSMYDGKDFECTSVEKDGDNYTLRFELNTEKHYERYADRIIKFTKSDDTIILKSNSIQWDDNCDETQTFDVELFPSETPIHFVTYQPDPEDGIKIALIKDGKFLTNINTSIFRGSDYNTKLNKITAVSFFDFNADGIKDILIIGESDKGENIRLEESVPNEYYYETCYGIDEKLEEELASNITVSSIKSALLGNNPECKFDNYKDAYAHIAGLYNMSGDNYAYALIDADGDDVPELVIDYPGYRVSLYSFENGLIHCLMYKWAYGAGGNYGYMYAPGKGLYINHNTDYAGAVQYDSYMTSHNGKEIATDFYVESLYFKDTDGDKTPSEEELSATDEMDVYEAYYRNCTDKEMSEDEIKAHVAEYDTYQYEELTGNMSYDELISSLISFSFRSMN
;
A
#
# COMPACT_ATOMS: atom_id res chain seq x y z
N MET A 1 50.38 -32.07 -32.67
CA MET A 1 51.20 -30.98 -33.24
C MET A 1 50.86 -29.74 -32.42
N ASN A 2 51.56 -29.55 -31.30
CA ASN A 2 52.53 -28.46 -31.06
C ASN A 2 51.91 -27.06 -31.16
N ILE A 3 52.09 -26.10 -30.25
CA ILE A 3 52.65 -26.02 -28.89
C ILE A 3 52.56 -24.50 -28.55
N LYS A 4 52.19 -24.12 -27.31
CA LYS A 4 52.67 -22.92 -26.55
C LYS A 4 52.35 -21.51 -27.11
N LYS A 5 52.32 -20.39 -26.37
CA LYS A 5 52.39 -19.97 -24.94
C LYS A 5 52.15 -18.45 -24.95
N LEU A 6 51.38 -17.89 -24.00
CA LEU A 6 51.81 -17.02 -22.89
C LEU A 6 52.62 -15.73 -23.24
N LEU A 7 51.98 -14.57 -22.94
CA LEU A 7 52.42 -13.32 -22.24
C LEU A 7 53.87 -12.79 -22.38
N PRO A 8 54.10 -11.44 -22.35
CA PRO A 8 54.26 -10.75 -21.05
C PRO A 8 53.86 -9.25 -20.95
N ILE A 9 53.88 -8.82 -19.68
CA ILE A 9 53.71 -7.50 -19.01
C ILE A 9 54.90 -6.54 -19.25
N LEU A 10 54.71 -5.25 -18.87
CA LEU A 10 55.65 -4.14 -18.50
C LEU A 10 55.64 -2.95 -19.51
N SER A 11 55.70 -1.67 -19.15
CA SER A 11 55.72 -0.94 -17.86
C SER A 11 55.71 0.60 -18.10
N ILE A 12 55.08 1.34 -17.17
CA ILE A 12 55.56 2.58 -16.47
C ILE A 12 56.00 3.81 -17.29
N ALA A 13 55.34 4.97 -17.05
CA ALA A 13 55.96 6.15 -16.41
C ALA A 13 54.96 7.31 -16.14
N LEU A 14 54.91 7.72 -14.87
CA LEU A 14 54.35 8.97 -14.32
C LEU A 14 54.97 10.23 -14.94
N LEU A 15 54.23 11.35 -14.88
CA LEU A 15 54.79 12.65 -14.46
C LEU A 15 53.73 13.51 -13.73
N ILE A 16 54.07 13.83 -12.49
CA ILE A 16 53.42 14.76 -11.55
C ILE A 16 53.88 16.20 -11.83
N THR A 17 52.99 17.19 -11.69
CA THR A 17 53.18 18.52 -11.01
C THR A 17 51.83 19.25 -11.07
N GLY A 18 51.26 19.96 -10.07
CA GLY A 18 51.68 20.34 -8.72
C GLY A 18 51.22 21.79 -8.39
N CYS A 19 50.33 21.94 -7.39
CA CYS A 19 50.02 23.12 -6.55
C CYS A 19 49.37 24.38 -7.19
N GLY A 20 48.39 25.09 -6.61
CA GLY A 20 47.70 25.04 -5.31
C GLY A 20 47.19 26.45 -4.92
N LYS A 21 46.02 26.57 -4.28
CA LYS A 21 45.70 27.49 -3.14
C LYS A 21 44.22 27.49 -2.76
N ASP A 22 43.97 27.32 -1.46
CA ASP A 22 42.68 27.39 -0.77
C ASP A 22 42.09 28.79 -0.67
N ILE A 23 40.75 28.89 -0.73
CA ILE A 23 39.90 29.81 0.05
C ILE A 23 38.60 29.06 0.41
N GLN A 24 38.23 29.03 1.71
CA GLN A 24 36.97 28.54 2.27
C GLN A 24 35.83 29.56 2.08
N THR A 25 34.60 29.13 1.74
CA THR A 25 33.37 29.21 2.59
C THR A 25 32.09 28.72 1.85
N GLU A 26 31.38 27.79 2.52
CA GLU A 26 29.92 27.57 2.69
C GLU A 26 28.92 27.40 1.52
N ASN A 27 28.33 26.19 1.52
CA ASN A 27 26.93 25.77 1.34
C ASN A 27 26.14 26.09 0.06
N ALA A 28 25.84 25.02 -0.69
CA ALA A 28 24.48 24.56 -0.97
C ALA A 28 24.53 23.12 -1.51
N ASP A 29 24.04 22.16 -0.73
CA ASP A 29 23.79 20.79 -1.18
C ASP A 29 22.66 20.80 -2.22
N SER A 30 22.92 20.24 -3.39
CA SER A 30 21.91 19.78 -4.33
C SER A 30 22.07 18.25 -4.43
N SER A 31 21.12 17.51 -3.89
CA SER A 31 21.06 16.05 -4.01
C SER A 31 20.77 15.66 -5.45
N SER A 32 21.80 15.26 -6.20
CA SER A 32 21.66 14.73 -7.55
C SER A 32 21.18 13.28 -7.51
N ALA A 33 20.16 12.97 -8.31
CA ALA A 33 19.67 11.62 -8.58
C ALA A 33 20.81 10.63 -8.90
N LYS A 34 20.81 9.47 -8.22
CA LYS A 34 21.71 8.35 -8.55
C LYS A 34 21.14 7.59 -9.75
N GLU A 35 21.75 7.77 -10.90
CA GLU A 35 21.63 6.82 -12.01
C GLU A 35 22.57 5.63 -11.74
N VAL A 36 22.02 4.41 -11.71
CA VAL A 36 22.83 3.20 -11.62
C VAL A 36 23.00 2.63 -13.03
N SER A 37 24.15 2.91 -13.67
CA SER A 37 24.54 2.37 -14.97
C SER A 37 25.65 1.32 -14.82
N PHE A 38 25.46 0.16 -15.45
CA PHE A 38 26.12 -1.12 -15.16
C PHE A 38 27.60 -1.26 -15.62
N THR A 39 28.33 -0.16 -15.86
CA THR A 39 29.69 -0.23 -16.46
C THR A 39 30.85 0.19 -15.54
N GLU A 40 30.60 0.62 -14.30
CA GLU A 40 31.66 1.10 -13.39
C GLU A 40 31.93 0.24 -12.13
N ILE A 41 31.28 -0.92 -11.96
CA ILE A 41 31.51 -1.82 -10.80
C ILE A 41 32.61 -2.87 -11.09
N GLN A 42 33.67 -2.48 -11.79
CA GLN A 42 34.77 -3.40 -12.12
C GLN A 42 36.15 -2.80 -11.92
N SER A 43 36.38 -2.14 -10.77
CA SER A 43 37.73 -2.05 -10.19
C SER A 43 37.72 -1.50 -8.77
N GLN A 44 37.46 -2.34 -7.77
CA GLN A 44 38.12 -2.30 -6.45
C GLN A 44 37.54 -3.38 -5.53
N ALA A 45 38.03 -4.60 -5.70
CA ALA A 45 38.00 -5.61 -4.65
C ALA A 45 39.37 -6.27 -4.66
N ASP A 46 40.32 -5.70 -3.93
CA ASP A 46 41.38 -6.51 -3.35
C ASP A 46 42.00 -5.87 -2.11
N SER A 47 42.24 -6.74 -1.13
CA SER A 47 43.01 -6.60 0.11
C SER A 47 42.53 -5.63 1.19
N GLU A 48 41.93 -6.20 2.24
CA GLU A 48 42.39 -5.97 3.62
C GLU A 48 42.13 -7.22 4.48
N GLU A 49 43.24 -7.83 4.91
CA GLU A 49 43.34 -9.02 5.74
C GLU A 49 43.19 -8.57 7.21
N VAL A 50 42.11 -8.99 7.88
CA VAL A 50 41.95 -8.77 9.34
C VAL A 50 41.85 -10.12 10.03
N ALA A 51 42.75 -10.32 10.98
CA ALA A 51 42.99 -11.56 11.70
C ALA A 51 41.77 -12.05 12.51
N GLU A 52 41.35 -13.28 12.23
CA GLU A 52 40.44 -14.07 13.05
C GLU A 52 41.05 -14.35 14.43
N THR A 53 40.42 -13.80 15.48
CA THR A 53 40.45 -14.41 16.80
C THR A 53 39.29 -15.41 16.88
N ALA A 54 39.62 -16.69 16.74
CA ALA A 54 38.71 -17.80 16.93
C ALA A 54 38.11 -17.81 18.35
N SER A 55 36.81 -17.54 18.43
CA SER A 55 35.95 -18.01 19.52
C SER A 55 35.36 -19.33 19.05
N THR A 56 35.82 -20.43 19.64
CA THR A 56 35.28 -21.77 19.41
C THR A 56 33.90 -21.87 20.03
N THR A 57 32.86 -21.62 19.23
CA THR A 57 31.49 -22.08 19.52
C THR A 57 31.45 -23.56 19.18
N GLU A 58 31.19 -24.41 20.18
CA GLU A 58 30.88 -25.82 19.97
C GLU A 58 29.55 -25.89 19.19
N THR A 59 29.62 -26.10 17.88
CA THR A 59 28.46 -26.47 17.06
C THR A 59 28.06 -27.90 17.46
N SER A 60 27.05 -28.00 18.33
CA SER A 60 26.34 -29.26 18.55
C SER A 60 25.70 -29.70 17.23
N GLU A 61 25.97 -30.92 16.82
CA GLU A 61 25.40 -31.54 15.63
C GLU A 61 23.86 -31.53 15.77
N ILE A 62 23.19 -30.79 14.87
CA ILE A 62 21.72 -30.68 14.81
C ILE A 62 21.15 -32.09 14.63
N SER A 63 20.23 -32.50 15.51
CA SER A 63 19.59 -33.81 15.38
C SER A 63 18.30 -33.68 14.56
N GLU A 64 18.06 -34.65 13.67
CA GLU A 64 16.81 -34.76 12.89
C GLU A 64 15.57 -34.87 13.81
N GLU A 65 15.75 -35.39 15.03
CA GLU A 65 14.71 -35.45 16.06
C GLU A 65 14.31 -34.06 16.56
N GLU A 66 15.27 -33.16 16.78
CA GLU A 66 15.02 -31.78 17.23
C GLU A 66 14.34 -30.94 16.14
N LEU A 67 14.73 -31.12 14.86
CA LEU A 67 14.04 -30.47 13.73
C LEU A 67 12.57 -30.91 13.63
N ASN A 68 12.29 -32.21 13.81
CA ASN A 68 10.93 -32.74 13.79
C ASN A 68 10.10 -32.23 14.98
N GLU A 69 10.68 -32.17 16.19
CA GLU A 69 9.99 -31.61 17.37
C GLU A 69 9.51 -30.18 17.11
N PHE A 70 10.38 -29.32 16.59
CA PHE A 70 10.01 -27.93 16.29
C PHE A 70 9.06 -27.80 15.10
N THR A 71 9.21 -28.66 14.10
CA THR A 71 8.26 -28.75 12.98
C THR A 71 6.85 -29.07 13.49
N GLU A 72 6.69 -30.09 14.34
CA GLU A 72 5.39 -30.45 14.90
C GLU A 72 4.83 -29.31 15.78
N LEU A 73 5.66 -28.74 16.65
CA LEU A 73 5.26 -27.68 17.56
C LEU A 73 4.75 -26.43 16.84
N PHE A 74 5.52 -25.91 15.88
CA PHE A 74 5.20 -24.67 15.19
C PHE A 74 4.09 -24.79 14.14
N ASN A 75 3.60 -26.01 13.85
CA ASN A 75 2.38 -26.22 13.06
C ASN A 75 1.13 -26.43 13.91
N THR A 76 1.23 -26.39 15.24
CA THR A 76 0.05 -26.41 16.11
C THR A 76 -0.73 -25.09 16.06
N PRO A 77 -2.02 -25.08 16.42
CA PRO A 77 -2.80 -23.85 16.60
C PRO A 77 -2.15 -22.83 17.55
N GLU A 78 -1.33 -23.31 18.50
CA GLU A 78 -0.64 -22.47 19.49
C GLU A 78 0.45 -21.60 18.87
N TYR A 79 1.23 -22.14 17.93
CA TYR A 79 2.44 -21.47 17.44
C TYR A 79 2.41 -21.06 15.97
N LYS A 80 1.56 -21.68 15.14
CA LYS A 80 1.55 -21.47 13.68
C LYS A 80 1.34 -20.02 13.29
N GLY A 81 0.48 -19.33 14.02
CA GLY A 81 0.20 -17.91 13.82
C GLY A 81 1.44 -17.00 13.87
N PHE A 82 2.45 -17.34 14.69
CA PHE A 82 3.68 -16.54 14.79
C PHE A 82 4.59 -16.65 13.57
N LEU A 83 4.36 -17.60 12.66
CA LEU A 83 5.14 -17.74 11.42
C LEU A 83 4.50 -16.99 10.24
N ILE A 84 3.28 -16.48 10.38
CA ILE A 84 2.50 -15.91 9.28
C ILE A 84 3.06 -14.56 8.84
N GLU A 85 3.03 -13.60 9.75
CA GLU A 85 3.49 -12.22 9.53
C GLU A 85 4.81 -11.95 10.28
N PRO A 86 5.70 -11.09 9.74
CA PRO A 86 6.93 -10.71 10.41
C PRO A 86 6.66 -9.75 11.57
N PHE A 87 7.44 -9.89 12.64
CA PHE A 87 7.45 -8.97 13.77
C PHE A 87 8.85 -8.80 14.33
N ASN A 88 9.22 -7.55 14.62
CA ASN A 88 10.56 -7.24 15.11
C ASN A 88 10.67 -7.36 16.65
N SER A 89 9.54 -7.33 17.35
CA SER A 89 9.45 -7.46 18.81
C SER A 89 8.05 -7.94 19.23
N PRO A 90 7.86 -8.40 20.47
CA PRO A 90 6.53 -8.82 20.95
C PRO A 90 5.43 -7.75 20.85
N ASP A 91 5.78 -6.48 20.99
CA ASP A 91 4.83 -5.35 20.91
C ASP A 91 4.38 -5.07 19.46
N ASP A 92 5.00 -5.73 18.48
CA ASP A 92 4.85 -5.50 17.04
C ASP A 92 4.19 -6.70 16.31
N ILE A 93 3.67 -7.66 17.08
CA ILE A 93 3.04 -8.88 16.57
C ILE A 93 1.66 -8.54 15.99
N ASP A 94 1.38 -9.08 14.80
CA ASP A 94 0.01 -9.15 14.28
C ASP A 94 -0.78 -10.22 15.07
N LEU A 95 -1.43 -9.76 16.14
CA LEU A 95 -2.23 -10.61 17.01
C LEU A 95 -3.48 -11.15 16.30
N SER A 96 -4.01 -10.41 15.32
CA SER A 96 -5.15 -10.89 14.53
C SER A 96 -4.76 -12.15 13.75
N ALA A 97 -3.58 -12.17 13.13
CA ALA A 97 -3.04 -13.37 12.48
C ALA A 97 -2.78 -14.50 13.49
N VAL A 98 -2.23 -14.20 14.67
CA VAL A 98 -1.94 -15.24 15.67
C VAL A 98 -3.22 -15.91 16.20
N PHE A 99 -4.20 -15.10 16.60
CA PHE A 99 -5.48 -15.59 17.12
C PHE A 99 -6.36 -16.23 16.06
N TYR A 100 -6.22 -15.82 14.79
CA TYR A 100 -6.90 -16.47 13.68
C TYR A 100 -6.51 -17.96 13.55
N TYR A 101 -5.26 -18.33 13.88
CA TYR A 101 -4.84 -19.74 13.95
C TYR A 101 -5.15 -20.42 15.29
N GLY A 102 -5.83 -19.72 16.20
CA GLY A 102 -6.31 -20.22 17.49
C GLY A 102 -5.44 -19.85 18.69
N ALA A 103 -4.15 -19.60 18.49
CA ALA A 103 -3.18 -19.28 19.56
C ALA A 103 -3.19 -20.26 20.76
N GLY A 104 -3.63 -21.51 20.53
CA GLY A 104 -3.74 -22.53 21.57
C GLY A 104 -4.94 -22.34 22.50
N ILE A 105 -5.83 -21.39 22.17
CA ILE A 105 -7.02 -21.06 22.95
C ILE A 105 -8.19 -21.87 22.39
N ASP A 106 -8.70 -22.82 23.19
CA ASP A 106 -9.86 -23.62 22.82
C ASP A 106 -11.15 -22.80 22.93
N VAL A 107 -11.95 -22.76 21.86
CA VAL A 107 -13.31 -22.22 21.91
C VAL A 107 -14.21 -23.16 22.73
N LYS A 108 -14.66 -22.71 23.90
CA LYS A 108 -15.51 -23.49 24.80
C LYS A 108 -16.71 -22.69 25.30
N ASP A 109 -17.82 -23.41 25.46
CA ASP A 109 -18.99 -22.99 26.22
C ASP A 109 -19.66 -21.66 25.79
N VAL A 110 -19.72 -21.39 24.48
CA VAL A 110 -20.42 -20.22 23.94
C VAL A 110 -21.93 -20.45 23.93
N SER A 111 -22.68 -19.64 24.69
CA SER A 111 -24.14 -19.76 24.78
C SER A 111 -24.88 -19.02 23.65
N GLU A 112 -26.15 -19.37 23.39
CA GLU A 112 -26.98 -18.62 22.42
C GLU A 112 -27.14 -17.15 22.83
N ASP A 113 -27.27 -16.86 24.13
CA ASP A 113 -27.38 -15.49 24.65
C ASP A 113 -26.10 -14.69 24.36
N GLU A 114 -24.94 -15.32 24.54
CA GLU A 114 -23.64 -14.72 24.25
C GLU A 114 -23.41 -14.46 22.76
N ILE A 115 -23.85 -15.38 21.89
CA ILE A 115 -23.85 -15.16 20.44
C ILE A 115 -24.72 -13.96 20.08
N ASN A 116 -25.91 -13.82 20.66
CA ASN A 116 -26.80 -12.69 20.39
C ASN A 116 -26.19 -11.36 20.84
N ASP A 117 -25.53 -11.32 22.00
CA ASP A 117 -24.84 -10.12 22.47
C ASP A 117 -23.65 -9.74 21.57
N TYR A 118 -22.92 -10.74 21.05
CA TYR A 118 -21.90 -10.52 20.03
C TYR A 118 -22.49 -9.94 18.74
N LEU A 119 -23.54 -10.55 18.20
CA LEU A 119 -24.19 -10.11 16.96
C LEU A 119 -24.69 -8.67 17.06
N ALA A 120 -25.26 -8.30 18.21
CA ALA A 120 -25.67 -6.92 18.49
C ALA A 120 -24.46 -5.97 18.59
N ALA A 121 -23.35 -6.40 19.18
CA ALA A 121 -22.14 -5.57 19.31
C ALA A 121 -21.40 -5.38 17.97
N ALA A 122 -21.42 -6.40 17.11
CA ALA A 122 -20.77 -6.39 15.80
C ALA A 122 -21.65 -5.83 14.67
N ASP A 123 -22.90 -5.45 14.97
CA ASP A 123 -23.90 -5.01 13.99
C ASP A 123 -24.13 -6.05 12.88
N GLN A 124 -24.32 -7.32 13.28
CA GLN A 124 -24.48 -8.45 12.37
C GLN A 124 -25.80 -9.20 12.60
N ALA A 125 -26.45 -9.60 11.50
CA ALA A 125 -27.72 -10.34 11.57
C ALA A 125 -27.56 -11.81 12.01
N GLN A 126 -26.41 -12.44 11.75
CA GLN A 126 -26.13 -13.83 12.11
C GLN A 126 -24.62 -14.12 12.09
N VAL A 127 -24.21 -15.24 12.69
CA VAL A 127 -22.83 -15.72 12.58
C VAL A 127 -22.63 -16.36 11.21
N TYR A 128 -21.62 -15.91 10.49
CA TYR A 128 -21.27 -16.47 9.20
C TYR A 128 -19.93 -17.23 9.31
N GLY A 129 -19.98 -18.55 9.49
CA GLY A 129 -18.79 -19.40 9.73
C GLY A 129 -18.76 -19.99 11.14
N ASP A 130 -17.60 -20.43 11.63
CA ASP A 130 -17.46 -20.76 13.06
C ASP A 130 -17.03 -19.52 13.85
N LEU A 131 -17.51 -19.42 15.09
CA LEU A 131 -17.26 -18.28 15.97
C LEU A 131 -16.09 -18.60 16.90
N TYR A 132 -15.02 -17.81 16.82
CA TYR A 132 -13.91 -17.88 17.77
C TYR A 132 -14.15 -16.94 18.93
N VAL A 133 -13.75 -17.40 20.11
CA VAL A 133 -13.93 -16.65 21.36
C VAL A 133 -12.64 -16.69 22.15
N ILE A 134 -12.17 -15.51 22.54
CA ILE A 134 -11.01 -15.33 23.41
C ILE A 134 -11.50 -14.67 24.68
N ARG A 135 -11.49 -15.40 25.79
CA ARG A 135 -11.82 -14.83 27.10
C ARG A 135 -10.71 -13.86 27.50
N ALA A 136 -11.04 -12.77 28.20
CA ALA A 136 -10.02 -11.83 28.66
C ALA A 136 -8.97 -12.49 29.57
N ALA A 137 -9.35 -13.52 30.33
CA ALA A 137 -8.40 -14.31 31.12
C ALA A 137 -7.38 -15.04 30.22
N ASP A 138 -7.85 -15.74 29.18
CA ASP A 138 -6.99 -16.47 28.23
C ASP A 138 -6.12 -15.50 27.43
N PHE A 139 -6.66 -14.32 27.07
CA PHE A 139 -5.90 -13.24 26.45
C PHE A 139 -4.73 -12.79 27.33
N ASN A 140 -4.98 -12.55 28.63
CA ASN A 140 -3.91 -12.16 29.55
C ASN A 140 -2.87 -13.28 29.73
N GLU A 141 -3.31 -14.52 29.89
CA GLU A 141 -2.44 -15.69 30.04
C GLU A 141 -1.56 -15.91 28.81
N PHE A 142 -2.09 -15.68 27.60
CA PHE A 142 -1.34 -15.76 26.35
C PHE A 142 -0.12 -14.81 26.35
N PHE A 143 -0.29 -13.56 26.76
CA PHE A 143 0.82 -12.59 26.80
C PHE A 143 1.88 -12.98 27.82
N GLU A 144 1.48 -13.42 29.01
CA GLU A 144 2.42 -13.85 30.04
C GLU A 144 3.20 -15.10 29.59
N THR A 145 2.52 -16.04 28.93
CA THR A 145 3.07 -17.37 28.57
C THR A 145 3.93 -17.34 27.32
N HIS A 146 3.53 -16.58 26.29
CA HIS A 146 4.20 -16.60 24.98
C HIS A 146 5.05 -15.36 24.72
N LEU A 147 4.73 -14.23 25.34
CA LEU A 147 5.41 -12.95 25.07
C LEU A 147 6.23 -12.45 26.26
N GLY A 148 5.94 -12.96 27.47
CA GLY A 148 6.60 -12.57 28.70
C GLY A 148 6.29 -11.11 29.10
N THR A 149 5.17 -10.59 28.61
CA THR A 149 4.70 -9.22 28.83
C THR A 149 3.29 -9.23 29.40
N SER A 150 2.81 -8.07 29.83
CA SER A 150 1.40 -7.89 30.19
C SER A 150 0.60 -7.64 28.93
N ALA A 151 -0.63 -8.16 28.87
CA ALA A 151 -1.51 -7.84 27.76
C ALA A 151 -1.84 -6.34 27.72
N PRO A 152 -2.04 -5.76 26.53
CA PRO A 152 -2.59 -4.42 26.39
C PRO A 152 -4.03 -4.38 26.95
N ASN A 153 -4.53 -3.17 27.22
CA ASN A 153 -5.90 -3.01 27.72
C ASN A 153 -6.95 -3.48 26.70
N GLU A 154 -6.65 -3.34 25.41
CA GLU A 154 -7.51 -3.71 24.29
C GLU A 154 -6.68 -4.34 23.18
N LEU A 155 -7.30 -5.17 22.33
CA LEU A 155 -6.68 -5.68 21.11
C LEU A 155 -6.50 -4.54 20.09
N PRO A 156 -5.26 -4.14 19.75
CA PRO A 156 -5.03 -3.08 18.77
C PRO A 156 -5.31 -3.57 17.34
N ASP A 157 -5.77 -2.67 16.47
CA ASP A 157 -5.95 -2.87 15.01
C ASP A 157 -6.61 -4.20 14.66
N SER A 158 -7.68 -4.53 15.39
CA SER A 158 -8.29 -5.84 15.40
C SER A 158 -9.68 -5.84 14.80
N TYR A 159 -9.97 -6.81 13.93
CA TYR A 159 -11.33 -7.09 13.46
C TYR A 159 -12.18 -7.84 14.51
N TRP A 160 -11.63 -8.07 15.71
CA TRP A 160 -12.29 -8.78 16.79
C TRP A 160 -13.20 -7.83 17.58
N THR A 161 -14.45 -8.24 17.81
CA THR A 161 -15.41 -7.48 18.59
C THR A 161 -15.30 -7.82 20.07
N TYR A 162 -15.09 -6.82 20.92
CA TYR A 162 -15.08 -7.00 22.36
C TYR A 162 -16.49 -6.84 22.96
N VAL A 163 -16.97 -7.85 23.68
CA VAL A 163 -18.29 -7.80 24.34
C VAL A 163 -18.10 -7.77 25.86
N ALA A 164 -18.20 -6.57 26.43
CA ALA A 164 -17.95 -6.32 27.86
C ALA A 164 -18.84 -7.14 28.81
N ALA A 165 -20.05 -7.53 28.39
CA ALA A 165 -20.94 -8.37 29.20
C ALA A 165 -20.36 -9.76 29.49
N HIS A 166 -19.49 -10.25 28.59
CA HIS A 166 -18.87 -11.57 28.65
C HIS A 166 -17.36 -11.51 28.85
N ASP A 167 -16.77 -10.30 28.94
CA ASP A 167 -15.32 -10.09 29.12
C ASP A 167 -14.50 -10.90 28.10
N SER A 168 -14.88 -10.81 26.82
CA SER A 168 -14.38 -11.69 25.75
C SER A 168 -14.35 -10.98 24.40
N TYR A 169 -13.40 -11.40 23.55
CA TYR A 169 -13.30 -11.02 22.15
C TYR A 169 -13.87 -12.11 21.24
N TYR A 170 -14.50 -11.68 20.15
CA TYR A 170 -15.21 -12.56 19.22
C TYR A 170 -14.85 -12.22 17.77
N TYR A 171 -14.72 -13.24 16.95
CA TYR A 171 -14.57 -13.10 15.51
C TYR A 171 -15.09 -14.36 14.81
N TYR A 172 -15.88 -14.20 13.76
CA TYR A 172 -16.27 -15.32 12.91
C TYR A 172 -15.17 -15.57 11.88
N HIS A 173 -14.83 -16.84 11.67
CA HIS A 173 -13.81 -17.20 10.71
C HIS A 173 -14.39 -18.00 9.55
N TRP A 174 -13.69 -17.87 8.43
CA TRP A 174 -13.82 -18.71 7.24
C TRP A 174 -12.47 -19.42 7.02
N ASP A 175 -12.43 -20.49 6.21
CA ASP A 175 -11.27 -21.37 5.98
C ASP A 175 -9.88 -20.71 6.03
N SER A 176 -8.88 -21.45 6.51
CA SER A 176 -7.55 -20.96 6.92
C SER A 176 -6.77 -20.14 5.87
N MET A 177 -6.09 -19.08 6.31
CA MET A 177 -5.00 -18.42 5.58
C MET A 177 -3.94 -19.45 5.09
N TYR A 178 -3.35 -19.22 3.91
CA TYR A 178 -2.38 -20.10 3.22
C TYR A 178 -2.87 -21.49 2.78
N ASP A 179 -4.18 -21.77 2.78
CA ASP A 179 -4.72 -23.04 2.25
C ASP A 179 -4.11 -24.25 2.98
N GLY A 180 -3.97 -24.13 4.32
CA GLY A 180 -3.56 -25.20 5.21
C GLY A 180 -2.12 -25.70 5.08
N LYS A 181 -1.21 -24.96 4.41
CA LYS A 181 0.19 -25.38 4.25
C LYS A 181 0.95 -25.37 5.57
N ASP A 182 1.84 -26.34 5.75
CA ASP A 182 2.67 -26.48 6.94
C ASP A 182 4.10 -25.97 6.69
N PHE A 183 4.79 -25.63 7.78
CA PHE A 183 6.19 -25.21 7.77
C PHE A 183 7.10 -26.36 8.20
N GLU A 184 8.24 -26.53 7.56
CA GLU A 184 9.27 -27.49 7.95
C GLU A 184 10.44 -26.76 8.61
N CYS A 185 10.84 -27.16 9.82
CA CYS A 185 12.02 -26.62 10.47
C CYS A 185 13.28 -27.20 9.82
N THR A 186 14.08 -26.35 9.18
CA THR A 186 15.27 -26.76 8.42
C THR A 186 16.58 -26.48 9.16
N SER A 187 16.58 -25.60 10.16
CA SER A 187 17.76 -25.29 10.97
C SER A 187 17.40 -24.87 12.38
N VAL A 188 18.27 -25.24 13.33
CA VAL A 188 18.21 -24.84 14.74
C VAL A 188 19.58 -24.33 15.16
N GLU A 189 19.63 -23.08 15.61
CA GLU A 189 20.80 -22.50 16.28
C GLU A 189 20.44 -22.21 17.73
N LYS A 190 21.28 -22.70 18.66
CA LYS A 190 21.07 -22.55 20.11
C LYS A 190 22.26 -21.87 20.76
N ASP A 191 21.97 -20.82 21.54
CA ASP A 191 22.94 -20.15 22.42
C ASP A 191 22.35 -19.95 23.82
N GLY A 192 22.68 -20.90 24.72
CA GLY A 192 22.06 -20.98 26.04
C GLY A 192 20.56 -21.24 25.94
N ASP A 193 19.76 -20.31 26.44
CA ASP A 193 18.29 -20.37 26.38
C ASP A 193 17.73 -19.70 25.12
N ASN A 194 18.58 -19.09 24.27
CA ASN A 194 18.16 -18.43 23.04
C ASN A 194 18.17 -19.42 21.87
N TYR A 195 17.10 -19.40 21.09
CA TYR A 195 16.93 -20.23 19.91
C TYR A 195 16.66 -19.34 18.70
N THR A 196 17.29 -19.69 17.58
CA THR A 196 16.99 -19.15 16.25
C THR A 196 16.71 -20.34 15.35
N LEU A 197 15.51 -20.40 14.77
CA LEU A 197 15.13 -21.47 13.86
C LEU A 197 14.78 -20.90 12.50
N ARG A 198 15.08 -21.69 11.47
CA ARG A 198 14.65 -21.42 10.10
C ARG A 198 13.55 -22.40 9.72
N PHE A 199 12.45 -21.86 9.22
CA PHE A 199 11.30 -22.62 8.75
C PHE A 199 11.07 -22.37 7.26
N GLU A 200 10.91 -23.43 6.51
CA GLU A 200 10.56 -23.41 5.08
C GLU A 200 9.07 -23.72 4.94
N LEU A 201 8.34 -22.97 4.12
CA LEU A 201 6.94 -23.29 3.84
C LEU A 201 6.86 -24.45 2.84
N ASN A 202 6.01 -25.44 3.08
CA ASN A 202 5.82 -26.56 2.18
C ASN A 202 5.04 -26.15 0.91
N THR A 203 5.77 -25.58 -0.04
CA THR A 203 5.30 -25.12 -1.35
C THR A 203 6.44 -25.21 -2.36
N GLU A 204 6.15 -25.03 -3.65
CA GLU A 204 7.19 -24.93 -4.68
C GLU A 204 7.73 -23.48 -4.82
N LYS A 205 7.04 -22.48 -4.23
CA LYS A 205 7.41 -21.06 -4.29
C LYS A 205 8.13 -20.66 -3.00
N HIS A 206 9.43 -20.36 -3.04
CA HIS A 206 10.24 -19.99 -1.85
C HIS A 206 10.73 -18.54 -1.92
N TYR A 207 9.83 -17.61 -2.20
CA TYR A 207 10.12 -16.19 -2.37
C TYR A 207 8.90 -15.34 -1.95
N GLU A 208 9.05 -14.02 -1.82
CA GLU A 208 8.01 -13.12 -1.30
C GLU A 208 7.42 -13.63 0.03
N ARG A 209 6.09 -13.61 0.18
CA ARG A 209 5.37 -14.08 1.36
C ARG A 209 5.54 -15.59 1.60
N TYR A 210 6.05 -16.33 0.62
CA TYR A 210 6.32 -17.77 0.73
C TYR A 210 7.80 -18.08 1.04
N ALA A 211 8.66 -17.06 1.17
CA ALA A 211 10.04 -17.24 1.58
C ALA A 211 10.15 -17.83 2.99
N ASP A 212 11.36 -18.24 3.38
CA ASP A 212 11.57 -18.84 4.69
C ASP A 212 11.30 -17.84 5.82
N ARG A 213 11.03 -18.41 7.00
CA ARG A 213 10.89 -17.67 8.25
C ARG A 213 12.10 -17.91 9.13
N ILE A 214 12.63 -16.86 9.75
CA ILE A 214 13.56 -16.98 10.87
C ILE A 214 12.86 -16.49 12.12
N ILE A 215 12.56 -17.43 13.01
CA ILE A 215 11.93 -17.16 14.31
C ILE A 215 12.96 -17.24 15.42
N LYS A 216 12.86 -16.30 16.36
CA LYS A 216 13.73 -16.22 17.54
C LYS A 216 12.90 -16.22 18.81
N PHE A 217 13.33 -17.00 19.78
CA PHE A 217 12.69 -17.08 21.08
C PHE A 217 13.69 -17.47 22.17
N THR A 218 13.25 -17.35 23.42
CA THR A 218 13.93 -17.97 24.56
C THR A 218 13.13 -19.15 25.07
N LYS A 219 13.78 -20.29 25.34
CA LYS A 219 13.14 -21.49 25.92
C LYS A 219 13.78 -21.81 27.27
N SER A 220 12.97 -21.86 28.32
CA SER A 220 13.33 -22.32 29.66
C SER A 220 12.37 -23.43 30.05
N ASP A 221 12.88 -24.64 30.25
CA ASP A 221 12.07 -25.85 30.39
C ASP A 221 11.11 -26.00 29.19
N ASP A 222 9.80 -26.06 29.44
CA ASP A 222 8.75 -26.15 28.42
C ASP A 222 8.18 -24.78 28.03
N THR A 223 8.64 -23.68 28.64
CA THR A 223 8.14 -22.32 28.36
C THR A 223 8.93 -21.68 27.22
N ILE A 224 8.23 -21.21 26.18
CA ILE A 224 8.78 -20.50 25.02
C ILE A 224 8.29 -19.06 25.02
N ILE A 225 9.23 -18.11 25.05
CA ILE A 225 8.94 -16.68 24.91
C ILE A 225 9.43 -16.17 23.56
N LEU A 226 8.49 -15.86 22.66
CA LEU A 226 8.76 -15.36 21.32
C LEU A 226 9.40 -13.97 21.37
N LYS A 227 10.33 -13.71 20.45
CA LYS A 227 11.08 -12.44 20.37
C LYS A 227 10.94 -11.76 19.02
N SER A 228 11.04 -12.52 17.93
CA SER A 228 10.88 -11.98 16.57
C SER A 228 10.55 -13.09 15.58
N ASN A 229 9.85 -12.76 14.51
CA ASN A 229 9.76 -13.57 13.29
C ASN A 229 10.13 -12.69 12.09
N SER A 230 11.00 -13.17 11.21
CA SER A 230 11.42 -12.43 10.02
C SER A 230 11.24 -13.27 8.77
N ILE A 231 10.60 -12.71 7.75
CA ILE A 231 10.55 -13.31 6.42
C ILE A 231 11.89 -13.04 5.71
N GLN A 232 12.48 -14.06 5.12
CA GLN A 232 13.76 -13.97 4.42
C GLN A 232 13.53 -13.47 2.99
N TRP A 233 13.19 -12.19 2.85
CA TRP A 233 12.81 -11.58 1.57
C TRP A 233 13.88 -11.74 0.47
N ASP A 234 15.15 -11.74 0.83
CA ASP A 234 16.28 -11.82 -0.10
C ASP A 234 16.52 -13.24 -0.62
N ASP A 235 15.87 -14.25 -0.03
CA ASP A 235 15.97 -15.63 -0.52
C ASP A 235 15.43 -15.71 -1.96
N ASN A 236 16.23 -16.31 -2.85
CA ASN A 236 15.90 -16.49 -4.26
C ASN A 236 15.65 -15.19 -5.04
N CYS A 237 16.09 -14.03 -4.53
CA CYS A 237 16.04 -12.77 -5.26
C CYS A 237 17.13 -12.68 -6.35
N ASP A 238 16.99 -11.70 -7.25
CA ASP A 238 18.09 -11.23 -8.10
C ASP A 238 18.91 -10.19 -7.31
N GLU A 239 20.02 -10.62 -6.72
CA GLU A 239 20.92 -9.75 -5.94
C GLU A 239 21.42 -8.52 -6.72
N THR A 240 21.43 -8.57 -8.06
CA THR A 240 21.86 -7.42 -8.88
C THR A 240 20.77 -6.38 -9.08
N GLN A 241 19.52 -6.71 -8.70
CA GLN A 241 18.32 -5.90 -8.85
C GLN A 241 17.53 -5.77 -7.54
N THR A 242 18.18 -6.09 -6.42
CA THR A 242 17.66 -5.94 -5.07
C THR A 242 18.51 -4.92 -4.32
N PHE A 243 17.90 -3.84 -3.83
CA PHE A 243 18.61 -2.73 -3.19
C PHE A 243 17.68 -1.82 -2.36
N ASP A 244 18.26 -1.02 -1.47
CA ASP A 244 17.52 -0.01 -0.71
C ASP A 244 17.32 1.28 -1.52
N VAL A 245 16.11 1.82 -1.47
CA VAL A 245 15.71 3.04 -2.18
C VAL A 245 14.76 3.89 -1.34
N GLU A 246 14.89 5.21 -1.42
CA GLU A 246 13.95 6.16 -0.80
C GLU A 246 12.69 6.29 -1.66
N LEU A 247 11.57 5.76 -1.17
CA LEU A 247 10.25 5.74 -1.83
C LEU A 247 9.14 6.01 -0.80
N PHE A 248 8.00 6.50 -1.27
CA PHE A 248 6.79 6.71 -0.46
C PHE A 248 6.18 5.36 -0.03
N PRO A 249 5.47 5.29 1.11
CA PRO A 249 5.16 6.33 2.11
C PRO A 249 6.26 6.60 3.14
N SER A 250 7.47 6.07 2.92
CA SER A 250 8.49 6.04 3.96
C SER A 250 9.52 7.16 3.87
N GLU A 251 9.84 7.78 5.00
CA GLU A 251 10.99 8.71 5.13
C GLU A 251 12.34 7.98 5.19
N THR A 252 12.33 6.69 5.45
CA THR A 252 13.53 5.84 5.50
C THR A 252 13.54 4.87 4.32
N PRO A 253 14.69 4.33 3.92
CA PRO A 253 14.76 3.47 2.74
C PRO A 253 13.81 2.26 2.83
N ILE A 254 13.20 1.97 1.68
CA ILE A 254 12.43 0.76 1.39
C ILE A 254 13.38 -0.21 0.69
N HIS A 255 13.34 -1.46 1.11
CA HIS A 255 14.10 -2.53 0.48
C HIS A 255 13.33 -3.04 -0.73
N PHE A 256 13.84 -2.76 -1.93
CA PHE A 256 13.26 -3.13 -3.21
C PHE A 256 13.82 -4.49 -3.63
N VAL A 257 13.00 -5.53 -3.61
CA VAL A 257 13.43 -6.92 -3.86
C VAL A 257 12.87 -7.40 -5.18
N THR A 258 13.74 -7.76 -6.11
CA THR A 258 13.35 -8.32 -7.41
C THR A 258 13.55 -9.83 -7.40
N TYR A 259 12.58 -10.60 -7.85
CA TYR A 259 12.67 -12.06 -7.95
C TYR A 259 12.87 -12.54 -9.38
N GLN A 260 13.38 -13.77 -9.51
CA GLN A 260 13.47 -14.45 -10.81
C GLN A 260 12.07 -14.65 -11.42
N PRO A 261 11.95 -14.68 -12.76
CA PRO A 261 10.67 -14.81 -13.42
C PRO A 261 9.97 -16.15 -13.10
N ASP A 262 8.75 -16.05 -12.58
CA ASP A 262 7.85 -17.16 -12.34
C ASP A 262 7.03 -17.48 -13.61
N PRO A 263 6.79 -18.76 -13.97
CA PRO A 263 6.00 -19.10 -15.16
C PRO A 263 4.55 -18.56 -15.13
N GLU A 264 3.96 -18.48 -13.95
CA GLU A 264 2.58 -18.04 -13.73
C GLU A 264 2.45 -16.53 -13.59
N ASP A 265 3.48 -15.83 -13.13
CA ASP A 265 3.36 -14.42 -12.74
C ASP A 265 4.43 -13.49 -13.36
N GLY A 266 5.44 -14.03 -14.04
CA GLY A 266 6.56 -13.25 -14.57
C GLY A 266 7.50 -12.80 -13.46
N ILE A 267 8.22 -11.70 -13.68
CA ILE A 267 9.02 -11.08 -12.61
C ILE A 267 8.09 -10.46 -11.57
N LYS A 268 8.44 -10.66 -10.29
CA LYS A 268 7.79 -9.96 -9.20
C LYS A 268 8.79 -9.08 -8.47
N ILE A 269 8.27 -7.99 -7.93
CA ILE A 269 9.03 -7.06 -7.12
C ILE A 269 8.25 -6.81 -5.84
N ALA A 270 8.88 -7.00 -4.69
CA ALA A 270 8.32 -6.68 -3.39
C ALA A 270 8.99 -5.43 -2.83
N LEU A 271 8.18 -4.53 -2.28
CA LEU A 271 8.65 -3.39 -1.50
C LEU A 271 8.53 -3.77 -0.01
N ILE A 272 9.65 -3.78 0.68
CA ILE A 272 9.75 -4.22 2.07
C ILE A 272 10.19 -3.04 2.95
N LYS A 273 9.46 -2.81 4.03
CA LYS A 273 9.76 -1.77 5.01
C LYS A 273 9.96 -2.37 6.39
N ASP A 274 11.14 -2.14 6.98
CA ASP A 274 11.49 -2.63 8.33
C ASP A 274 11.25 -4.15 8.50
N GLY A 275 11.57 -4.92 7.45
CA GLY A 275 11.38 -6.37 7.40
C GLY A 275 9.93 -6.82 7.16
N LYS A 276 8.99 -5.89 6.94
CA LYS A 276 7.57 -6.15 6.69
C LYS A 276 7.18 -5.86 5.24
N PHE A 277 6.22 -6.62 4.75
CA PHE A 277 5.65 -6.39 3.43
C PHE A 277 4.93 -5.05 3.38
N LEU A 278 5.25 -4.22 2.38
CA LEU A 278 4.56 -2.96 2.13
C LEU A 278 3.56 -3.13 0.98
N THR A 279 4.08 -3.46 -0.20
CA THR A 279 3.29 -3.71 -1.42
C THR A 279 4.13 -4.50 -2.43
N ASN A 280 3.54 -4.91 -3.55
CA ASN A 280 4.25 -5.51 -4.66
C ASN A 280 3.96 -4.78 -5.98
N ILE A 281 4.91 -4.88 -6.91
CA ILE A 281 4.77 -4.35 -8.26
C ILE A 281 4.60 -5.53 -9.21
N ASN A 282 3.43 -5.59 -9.87
CA ASN A 282 3.15 -6.62 -10.86
C ASN A 282 3.72 -6.21 -12.23
N THR A 283 4.62 -7.02 -12.78
CA THR A 283 5.25 -6.77 -14.09
C THR A 283 4.50 -7.43 -15.26
N SER A 284 3.27 -7.88 -15.04
CA SER A 284 2.35 -8.31 -16.09
C SER A 284 1.98 -7.12 -16.97
N ILE A 285 2.04 -7.35 -18.27
CA ILE A 285 1.78 -6.35 -19.29
C ILE A 285 0.40 -6.63 -19.88
N PHE A 286 -0.50 -5.68 -19.67
CA PHE A 286 -1.88 -5.77 -20.11
C PHE A 286 -2.05 -4.92 -21.37
N ARG A 287 -2.20 -5.57 -22.54
CA ARG A 287 -2.36 -4.87 -23.83
C ARG A 287 -3.63 -5.32 -24.55
N GLY A 288 -4.62 -4.44 -24.65
CA GLY A 288 -5.86 -4.72 -25.37
C GLY A 288 -6.53 -6.04 -24.95
N SER A 289 -6.42 -7.09 -25.78
CA SER A 289 -6.95 -8.43 -25.48
C SER A 289 -5.91 -9.44 -25.00
N ASP A 290 -4.63 -9.08 -24.94
CA ASP A 290 -3.55 -9.93 -24.43
C ASP A 290 -3.27 -9.60 -22.95
N TYR A 291 -3.69 -10.53 -22.09
CA TYR A 291 -3.54 -10.45 -20.64
C TYR A 291 -2.39 -11.34 -20.13
N ASN A 292 -1.57 -11.91 -21.03
CA ASN A 292 -0.60 -12.94 -20.68
C ASN A 292 0.87 -12.54 -20.90
N THR A 293 1.14 -11.34 -21.43
CA THR A 293 2.52 -10.88 -21.61
C THR A 293 3.11 -10.47 -20.26
N LYS A 294 4.36 -10.87 -19.98
CA LYS A 294 5.02 -10.61 -18.69
C LYS A 294 6.49 -10.35 -18.90
N LEU A 295 7.08 -9.53 -18.03
CA LEU A 295 8.53 -9.38 -18.03
C LEU A 295 9.20 -10.68 -17.59
N ASN A 296 10.24 -11.07 -18.33
CA ASN A 296 11.12 -12.19 -18.00
C ASN A 296 12.54 -11.74 -17.60
N LYS A 297 12.87 -10.46 -17.82
CA LYS A 297 14.11 -9.83 -17.39
C LYS A 297 13.92 -8.32 -17.23
N ILE A 298 14.37 -7.74 -16.13
CA ILE A 298 14.49 -6.28 -16.00
C ILE A 298 15.84 -5.85 -16.57
N THR A 299 15.85 -4.77 -17.34
CA THR A 299 17.07 -4.16 -17.91
C THR A 299 17.41 -2.82 -17.28
N ALA A 300 16.43 -2.10 -16.72
CA ALA A 300 16.66 -0.89 -15.93
C ALA A 300 15.49 -0.60 -14.98
N VAL A 301 15.80 0.06 -13.86
CA VAL A 301 14.82 0.67 -12.95
C VAL A 301 15.24 2.13 -12.71
N SER A 302 14.28 3.04 -12.64
CA SER A 302 14.53 4.44 -12.29
C SER A 302 13.40 4.98 -11.43
N PHE A 303 13.73 5.93 -10.56
CA PHE A 303 12.79 6.55 -9.63
C PHE A 303 12.81 8.05 -9.84
N PHE A 304 11.68 8.64 -10.21
CA PHE A 304 11.53 10.06 -10.44
C PHE A 304 10.06 10.41 -10.45
N ASP A 305 9.74 11.62 -9.96
CA ASP A 305 8.41 12.19 -10.01
C ASP A 305 8.07 12.54 -11.48
N PHE A 306 7.08 11.86 -12.05
CA PHE A 306 6.55 12.16 -13.37
C PHE A 306 5.13 12.70 -13.35
N ASN A 307 4.41 12.65 -12.23
CA ASN A 307 3.04 13.17 -12.10
C ASN A 307 2.98 14.57 -11.42
N ALA A 308 4.12 15.09 -10.97
CA ALA A 308 4.36 16.38 -10.32
C ALA A 308 3.79 16.53 -8.91
N ASP A 309 3.60 15.43 -8.18
CA ASP A 309 3.09 15.44 -6.80
C ASP A 309 4.18 15.60 -5.72
N GLY A 310 5.46 15.64 -6.14
CA GLY A 310 6.62 15.73 -5.25
C GLY A 310 7.10 14.39 -4.70
N ILE A 311 6.46 13.29 -5.08
CA ILE A 311 6.77 11.92 -4.69
C ILE A 311 7.41 11.19 -5.87
N LYS A 312 8.37 10.30 -5.59
CA LYS A 312 9.02 9.52 -6.64
C LYS A 312 8.10 8.39 -7.11
N ASP A 313 7.83 8.39 -8.40
CA ASP A 313 7.24 7.28 -9.13
C ASP A 313 8.30 6.25 -9.57
N ILE A 314 7.85 5.11 -10.11
CA ILE A 314 8.71 3.99 -10.49
C ILE A 314 8.62 3.73 -12.00
N LEU A 315 9.77 3.74 -12.66
CA LEU A 315 9.95 3.28 -14.04
C LEU A 315 10.71 1.95 -14.03
N ILE A 316 10.15 0.94 -14.70
CA ILE A 316 10.82 -0.33 -14.97
C ILE A 316 10.88 -0.53 -16.49
N ILE A 317 12.06 -0.93 -16.99
CA ILE A 317 12.27 -1.34 -18.37
C ILE A 317 12.68 -2.81 -18.35
N GLY A 318 12.07 -3.62 -19.21
CA GLY A 318 12.40 -5.05 -19.27
C GLY A 318 12.05 -5.73 -20.57
N GLU A 319 12.52 -6.96 -20.71
CA GLU A 319 12.27 -7.83 -21.85
C GLU A 319 11.11 -8.80 -21.53
N SER A 320 10.27 -9.07 -22.53
CA SER A 320 9.24 -10.10 -22.55
C SER A 320 9.41 -10.97 -23.79
N ASP A 321 8.54 -11.97 -23.98
CA ASP A 321 8.50 -12.74 -25.22
C ASP A 321 8.05 -11.90 -26.44
N LYS A 322 7.55 -10.68 -26.22
CA LYS A 322 7.13 -9.73 -27.27
C LYS A 322 8.16 -8.65 -27.58
N GLY A 323 9.27 -8.59 -26.85
CA GLY A 323 10.31 -7.57 -27.03
C GLY A 323 10.55 -6.77 -25.75
N GLU A 324 11.11 -5.58 -25.90
CA GLU A 324 11.35 -4.64 -24.80
C GLU A 324 10.04 -3.90 -24.45
N ASN A 325 9.83 -3.66 -23.16
CA ASN A 325 8.61 -3.06 -22.64
C ASN A 325 8.91 -2.09 -21.50
N ILE A 326 7.99 -1.17 -21.30
CA ILE A 326 8.00 -0.13 -20.27
C ILE A 326 6.94 -0.48 -19.24
N ARG A 327 7.21 -0.17 -17.98
CA ARG A 327 6.22 -0.17 -16.91
C ARG A 327 6.41 1.08 -16.06
N LEU A 328 5.30 1.77 -15.83
CA LEU A 328 5.22 2.98 -15.02
C LEU A 328 4.26 2.70 -13.86
N GLU A 329 4.73 2.93 -12.64
CA GLU A 329 3.91 2.92 -11.44
C GLU A 329 3.90 4.33 -10.85
N GLU A 330 2.74 5.00 -10.87
CA GLU A 330 2.53 6.28 -10.20
C GLU A 330 2.35 6.05 -8.70
N SER A 331 2.91 6.93 -7.87
CA SER A 331 2.61 6.93 -6.45
C SER A 331 1.17 7.40 -6.24
N VAL A 332 0.48 6.76 -5.29
CA VAL A 332 -0.93 7.04 -5.00
C VAL A 332 -1.16 7.16 -3.50
N PRO A 333 -2.11 8.00 -3.05
CA PRO A 333 -2.33 8.27 -1.63
C PRO A 333 -3.07 7.13 -0.88
N ASN A 334 -3.48 6.08 -1.59
CA ASN A 334 -4.22 4.95 -1.03
C ASN A 334 -3.30 3.82 -0.51
N GLU A 335 -3.90 2.77 0.03
CA GLU A 335 -3.21 1.60 0.60
C GLU A 335 -2.33 0.81 -0.38
N TYR A 336 -2.49 1.01 -1.70
CA TYR A 336 -1.64 0.36 -2.70
C TYR A 336 -0.27 1.04 -2.83
N TYR A 337 -0.17 2.32 -2.44
CA TYR A 337 0.99 3.21 -2.53
C TYR A 337 1.52 3.50 -3.94
N TYR A 338 1.44 2.53 -4.84
CA TYR A 338 1.83 2.60 -6.23
C TYR A 338 0.79 1.91 -7.12
N GLU A 339 0.40 2.56 -8.21
CA GLU A 339 -0.52 2.00 -9.20
C GLU A 339 0.03 2.11 -10.61
N THR A 340 -0.37 1.15 -11.43
CA THR A 340 0.06 1.08 -12.81
C THR A 340 -0.60 2.14 -13.69
N CYS A 341 0.23 2.86 -14.43
CA CYS A 341 -0.19 3.82 -15.45
C CYS A 341 -0.53 3.12 -16.78
N TYR A 342 -1.66 2.42 -16.83
CA TYR A 342 -2.10 1.69 -18.03
C TYR A 342 -2.20 2.59 -19.27
N GLY A 343 -1.66 2.13 -20.41
CA GLY A 343 -1.78 2.77 -21.72
C GLY A 343 -0.70 3.81 -22.01
N ILE A 344 -0.16 4.47 -20.99
CA ILE A 344 0.98 5.41 -21.12
C ILE A 344 2.24 4.63 -21.51
N ASP A 345 2.46 3.48 -20.88
CA ASP A 345 3.54 2.55 -21.19
C ASP A 345 3.54 2.11 -22.66
N GLU A 346 2.40 1.61 -23.16
CA GLU A 346 2.23 1.20 -24.57
C GLU A 346 2.46 2.39 -25.50
N LYS A 347 1.96 3.58 -25.15
CA LYS A 347 2.14 4.77 -25.96
C LYS A 347 3.60 5.18 -26.11
N LEU A 348 4.35 5.13 -25.02
CA LEU A 348 5.78 5.44 -25.01
C LEU A 348 6.58 4.42 -25.83
N GLU A 349 6.26 3.14 -25.74
CA GLU A 349 6.89 2.09 -26.55
C GLU A 349 6.68 2.34 -28.05
N GLU A 350 5.47 2.72 -28.46
CA GLU A 350 5.17 3.08 -29.85
C GLU A 350 5.99 4.29 -30.33
N GLU A 351 6.07 5.34 -29.51
CA GLU A 351 6.75 6.59 -29.86
C GLU A 351 8.28 6.46 -29.87
N LEU A 352 8.84 5.71 -28.91
CA LEU A 352 10.29 5.52 -28.77
C LEU A 352 10.82 4.37 -29.64
N ALA A 353 9.95 3.43 -30.02
CA ALA A 353 10.26 2.24 -30.81
C ALA A 353 11.44 1.43 -30.25
N SER A 354 12.64 1.61 -30.80
CA SER A 354 13.86 0.88 -30.37
C SER A 354 14.81 1.70 -29.50
N ASN A 355 14.41 2.93 -29.15
CA ASN A 355 15.17 3.82 -28.28
C ASN A 355 14.55 3.87 -26.89
N ILE A 356 14.25 2.71 -26.30
CA ILE A 356 13.68 2.61 -24.95
C ILE A 356 14.84 2.62 -23.96
N THR A 357 15.02 3.75 -23.29
CA THR A 357 16.05 3.97 -22.28
C THR A 357 15.46 4.85 -21.19
N VAL A 358 16.02 4.82 -19.98
CA VAL A 358 15.58 5.72 -18.90
C VAL A 358 15.59 7.19 -19.35
N SER A 359 16.64 7.63 -20.05
CA SER A 359 16.78 9.01 -20.50
C SER A 359 15.76 9.39 -21.57
N SER A 360 15.48 8.51 -22.54
CA SER A 360 14.49 8.78 -23.59
C SER A 360 13.06 8.79 -23.04
N ILE A 361 12.73 7.91 -22.10
CA ILE A 361 11.44 7.89 -21.41
C ILE A 361 11.26 9.14 -20.56
N LYS A 362 12.25 9.50 -19.73
CA LYS A 362 12.25 10.76 -18.98
C LYS A 362 12.05 11.96 -19.88
N SER A 363 12.74 12.00 -21.03
CA SER A 363 12.59 13.10 -22.00
C SER A 363 11.20 13.13 -22.65
N ALA A 364 10.58 11.97 -22.88
CA ALA A 364 9.23 11.89 -23.45
C ALA A 364 8.15 12.34 -22.45
N LEU A 365 8.27 11.92 -21.18
CA LEU A 365 7.34 12.29 -20.12
C LEU A 365 7.50 13.74 -19.67
N LEU A 366 8.74 14.19 -19.45
CA LEU A 366 9.03 15.45 -18.77
C LEU A 366 9.45 16.59 -19.72
N GLY A 367 9.75 16.27 -20.99
CA GLY A 367 10.22 17.25 -21.97
C GLY A 367 11.45 18.02 -21.48
N ASN A 368 11.32 19.34 -21.38
CA ASN A 368 12.39 20.25 -20.91
C ASN A 368 12.34 20.51 -19.39
N ASN A 369 11.50 19.79 -18.64
CA ASN A 369 11.31 19.96 -17.20
C ASN A 369 11.75 18.70 -16.42
N PRO A 370 13.05 18.38 -16.36
CA PRO A 370 13.53 17.12 -15.80
C PRO A 370 13.27 16.93 -14.30
N GLU A 371 12.93 18.01 -13.58
CA GLU A 371 12.60 17.98 -12.15
C GLU A 371 11.08 17.91 -11.90
N CYS A 372 10.26 17.90 -12.95
CA CYS A 372 8.79 17.89 -12.90
C CYS A 372 8.18 19.00 -12.01
N LYS A 373 8.82 20.18 -11.94
CA LYS A 373 8.36 21.32 -11.12
C LYS A 373 7.76 22.42 -11.98
N PHE A 374 6.69 23.04 -11.51
CA PHE A 374 5.96 24.03 -12.26
C PHE A 374 5.81 25.34 -11.48
N ASP A 375 5.98 26.47 -12.17
CA ASP A 375 5.82 27.79 -11.54
C ASP A 375 4.34 28.20 -11.39
N ASN A 376 3.43 27.51 -12.08
CA ASN A 376 2.01 27.85 -12.10
C ASN A 376 1.14 26.62 -12.40
N TYR A 377 -0.11 26.68 -11.92
CA TYR A 377 -1.08 25.60 -12.06
C TYR A 377 -1.40 25.25 -13.52
N LYS A 378 -1.27 26.19 -14.47
CA LYS A 378 -1.66 25.93 -15.86
C LYS A 378 -0.72 24.96 -16.54
N ASP A 379 0.59 25.15 -16.34
CA ASP A 379 1.59 24.25 -16.90
C ASP A 379 1.54 22.90 -16.18
N ALA A 380 1.32 22.90 -14.85
CA ALA A 380 1.15 21.68 -14.05
C ALA A 380 -0.08 20.86 -14.50
N TYR A 381 -1.23 21.51 -14.65
CA TYR A 381 -2.47 20.85 -15.09
C TYR A 381 -2.41 20.38 -16.53
N ALA A 382 -1.74 21.12 -17.42
CA ALA A 382 -1.50 20.66 -18.78
C ALA A 382 -0.64 19.40 -18.81
N HIS A 383 0.35 19.30 -17.91
CA HIS A 383 1.21 18.12 -17.77
C HIS A 383 0.42 16.89 -17.31
N ILE A 384 -0.29 16.96 -16.18
CA ILE A 384 -1.04 15.81 -15.66
C ILE A 384 -2.20 15.40 -16.59
N ALA A 385 -2.93 16.36 -17.17
CA ALA A 385 -3.95 16.07 -18.17
C ALA A 385 -3.33 15.42 -19.42
N GLY A 386 -2.09 15.78 -19.76
CA GLY A 386 -1.32 15.17 -20.84
C GLY A 386 -1.06 13.68 -20.60
N LEU A 387 -0.70 13.30 -19.37
CA LEU A 387 -0.55 11.89 -18.97
C LEU A 387 -1.87 11.12 -19.12
N TYR A 388 -2.97 11.66 -18.58
CA TYR A 388 -4.29 11.04 -18.69
C TYR A 388 -4.77 10.94 -20.15
N ASN A 389 -4.51 11.95 -20.98
CA ASN A 389 -4.82 11.89 -22.41
C ASN A 389 -3.94 10.85 -23.14
N MET A 390 -2.70 10.64 -22.67
CA MET A 390 -1.79 9.65 -23.24
C MET A 390 -2.23 8.21 -22.96
N SER A 391 -2.91 7.95 -21.84
CA SER A 391 -3.45 6.60 -21.51
C SER A 391 -4.47 6.10 -22.55
N GLY A 392 -5.06 6.99 -23.34
CA GLY A 392 -6.02 6.67 -24.40
C GLY A 392 -7.46 6.48 -23.93
N ASP A 393 -7.72 6.65 -22.65
CA ASP A 393 -9.06 6.65 -22.08
C ASP A 393 -9.84 7.92 -22.47
N ASN A 394 -11.16 7.81 -22.48
CA ASN A 394 -12.04 8.93 -22.83
C ASN A 394 -12.35 9.80 -21.59
N TYR A 395 -11.33 10.46 -21.06
CA TYR A 395 -11.47 11.42 -19.96
C TYR A 395 -12.10 12.73 -20.43
N ALA A 396 -12.94 13.30 -19.57
CA ALA A 396 -13.43 14.67 -19.64
C ALA A 396 -12.78 15.50 -18.52
N TYR A 397 -12.63 16.79 -18.76
CA TYR A 397 -11.88 17.69 -17.87
C TYR A 397 -12.74 18.88 -17.45
N ALA A 398 -12.47 19.44 -16.27
CA ALA A 398 -13.01 20.74 -15.87
C ALA A 398 -12.00 21.51 -15.01
N LEU A 399 -12.17 22.83 -14.96
CA LEU A 399 -11.51 23.71 -13.99
C LEU A 399 -12.61 24.30 -13.12
N ILE A 400 -12.56 24.04 -11.82
CA ILE A 400 -13.58 24.46 -10.85
C ILE A 400 -12.98 25.39 -9.79
N ASP A 401 -13.82 26.19 -9.14
CA ASP A 401 -13.46 26.98 -7.96
C ASP A 401 -13.99 26.25 -6.73
N ALA A 402 -13.23 25.28 -6.22
CA ALA A 402 -13.71 24.45 -5.12
C ALA A 402 -13.58 25.14 -3.77
N ASP A 403 -12.46 25.82 -3.50
CA ASP A 403 -12.12 26.36 -2.17
C ASP A 403 -12.00 27.89 -2.07
N GLY A 404 -11.98 28.60 -3.19
CA GLY A 404 -11.96 30.07 -3.23
C GLY A 404 -10.58 30.69 -3.06
N ASP A 405 -9.49 29.96 -3.34
CA ASP A 405 -8.11 30.44 -3.20
C ASP A 405 -7.53 31.17 -4.44
N ASP A 406 -8.38 31.45 -5.44
CA ASP A 406 -8.05 32.02 -6.77
C ASP A 406 -7.29 31.08 -7.73
N VAL A 407 -6.92 29.86 -7.31
CA VAL A 407 -6.36 28.79 -8.14
C VAL A 407 -7.47 27.76 -8.39
N PRO A 408 -7.89 27.51 -9.63
CA PRO A 408 -8.92 26.49 -9.86
C PRO A 408 -8.37 25.09 -9.58
N GLU A 409 -9.22 24.16 -9.17
CA GLU A 409 -8.91 22.73 -9.16
C GLU A 409 -9.14 22.11 -10.53
N LEU A 410 -8.30 21.15 -10.90
CA LEU A 410 -8.48 20.33 -12.09
C LEU A 410 -9.30 19.08 -11.75
N VAL A 411 -10.44 18.94 -12.43
CA VAL A 411 -11.23 17.70 -12.46
C VAL A 411 -10.78 16.88 -13.66
N ILE A 412 -10.47 15.60 -13.43
CA ILE A 412 -10.29 14.59 -14.49
C ILE A 412 -11.31 13.47 -14.26
N ASP A 413 -12.29 13.39 -15.14
CA ASP A 413 -13.47 12.53 -14.99
C ASP A 413 -13.46 11.46 -16.08
N TYR A 414 -13.64 10.20 -15.70
CA TYR A 414 -14.03 9.14 -16.62
C TYR A 414 -15.54 8.91 -16.48
N PRO A 415 -16.35 9.48 -17.40
CA PRO A 415 -17.77 9.66 -17.14
C PRO A 415 -18.52 8.36 -16.80
N GLY A 416 -19.20 8.37 -15.66
CA GLY A 416 -19.98 7.24 -15.13
C GLY A 416 -19.15 6.10 -14.54
N TYR A 417 -17.85 6.32 -14.27
CA TYR A 417 -16.98 5.29 -13.71
C TYR A 417 -16.13 5.79 -12.54
N ARG A 418 -15.36 6.86 -12.71
CA ARG A 418 -14.48 7.41 -11.66
C ARG A 418 -14.08 8.85 -11.92
N VAL A 419 -13.78 9.60 -10.87
CA VAL A 419 -13.32 10.99 -10.95
C VAL A 419 -12.08 11.22 -10.10
N SER A 420 -11.21 12.10 -10.56
CA SER A 420 -10.06 12.60 -9.81
C SER A 420 -10.09 14.12 -9.71
N LEU A 421 -9.56 14.66 -8.62
CA LEU A 421 -9.50 16.09 -8.34
C LEU A 421 -8.07 16.45 -7.91
N TYR A 422 -7.53 17.49 -8.52
CA TYR A 422 -6.18 17.98 -8.25
C TYR A 422 -6.20 19.47 -7.91
N SER A 423 -5.51 19.86 -6.85
CA SER A 423 -5.17 21.26 -6.57
C SER A 423 -3.69 21.52 -6.84
N PHE A 424 -3.29 22.79 -6.80
CA PHE A 424 -1.91 23.20 -7.03
C PHE A 424 -1.48 24.23 -5.99
N GLU A 425 -0.46 23.89 -5.22
CA GLU A 425 0.11 24.79 -4.22
C GLU A 425 1.65 24.72 -4.24
N ASN A 426 2.33 25.86 -4.10
CA ASN A 426 3.79 25.93 -3.94
C ASN A 426 4.63 25.19 -5.00
N GLY A 427 4.10 25.06 -6.22
CA GLY A 427 4.80 24.40 -7.33
C GLY A 427 4.57 22.90 -7.44
N LEU A 428 3.69 22.34 -6.61
CA LEU A 428 3.34 20.92 -6.56
C LEU A 428 1.86 20.73 -6.89
N ILE A 429 1.55 19.59 -7.49
CA ILE A 429 0.18 19.09 -7.62
C ILE A 429 -0.17 18.31 -6.36
N HIS A 430 -1.36 18.53 -5.83
CA HIS A 430 -1.90 17.72 -4.75
C HIS A 430 -3.12 16.94 -5.27
N CYS A 431 -3.06 15.62 -5.19
CA CYS A 431 -4.21 14.77 -5.51
C CYS A 431 -5.18 14.77 -4.32
N LEU A 432 -6.31 15.46 -4.48
CA LEU A 432 -7.35 15.57 -3.46
C LEU A 432 -8.35 14.41 -3.53
N MET A 433 -8.59 13.89 -4.73
CA MET A 433 -9.37 12.67 -4.97
C MET A 433 -8.68 11.88 -6.06
N TYR A 434 -8.33 10.63 -5.78
CA TYR A 434 -7.64 9.78 -6.74
C TYR A 434 -8.57 8.67 -7.24
N LYS A 435 -9.08 8.80 -8.48
CA LYS A 435 -9.87 7.76 -9.17
C LYS A 435 -11.08 7.23 -8.36
N TRP A 436 -11.73 8.08 -7.57
CA TRP A 436 -12.89 7.71 -6.76
C TRP A 436 -14.06 7.27 -7.65
N ALA A 437 -14.56 6.06 -7.42
CA ALA A 437 -15.57 5.43 -8.27
C ALA A 437 -16.96 6.06 -8.10
N TYR A 438 -17.77 6.05 -9.16
CA TYR A 438 -19.19 6.42 -9.14
C TYR A 438 -19.96 5.79 -10.32
N GLY A 439 -21.29 5.90 -10.32
CA GLY A 439 -22.16 5.44 -11.41
C GLY A 439 -22.66 3.99 -11.26
N ALA A 440 -22.26 3.29 -10.21
CA ALA A 440 -22.69 1.93 -9.88
C ALA A 440 -23.03 1.79 -8.39
N GLY A 441 -23.85 0.80 -8.04
CA GLY A 441 -24.13 0.46 -6.64
C GLY A 441 -24.86 1.55 -5.84
N GLY A 442 -25.62 2.43 -6.51
CA GLY A 442 -26.35 3.51 -5.84
C GLY A 442 -25.52 4.77 -5.57
N ASN A 443 -24.23 4.78 -5.92
CA ASN A 443 -23.38 5.97 -5.88
C ASN A 443 -23.57 6.80 -7.16
N TYR A 444 -24.23 7.95 -7.04
CA TYR A 444 -24.58 8.79 -8.19
C TYR A 444 -23.42 9.68 -8.68
N GLY A 445 -22.41 9.91 -7.85
CA GLY A 445 -21.32 10.85 -8.12
C GLY A 445 -21.06 11.80 -6.96
N TYR A 446 -20.09 12.68 -7.17
CA TYR A 446 -19.62 13.63 -6.19
C TYR A 446 -20.04 15.04 -6.59
N MET A 447 -20.25 15.90 -5.61
CA MET A 447 -20.57 17.30 -5.82
C MET A 447 -19.69 18.17 -4.93
N TYR A 448 -19.56 19.44 -5.27
CA TYR A 448 -18.81 20.42 -4.50
C TYR A 448 -19.62 21.70 -4.34
N ALA A 449 -19.39 22.42 -3.24
CA ALA A 449 -19.93 23.75 -3.02
C ALA A 449 -18.89 24.80 -3.47
N PRO A 450 -19.14 25.59 -4.53
CA PRO A 450 -18.13 26.50 -5.07
C PRO A 450 -17.59 27.51 -4.05
N GLY A 451 -16.27 27.60 -3.96
CA GLY A 451 -15.53 28.50 -3.06
C GLY A 451 -15.70 28.20 -1.57
N LYS A 452 -16.01 26.95 -1.19
CA LYS A 452 -16.23 26.53 0.20
C LYS A 452 -15.26 25.46 0.69
N GLY A 453 -14.57 24.75 -0.20
CA GLY A 453 -13.73 23.61 0.13
C GLY A 453 -14.52 22.43 0.68
N LEU A 454 -15.81 22.34 0.31
CA LEU A 454 -16.75 21.34 0.80
C LEU A 454 -17.26 20.48 -0.35
N TYR A 455 -17.24 19.18 -0.12
CA TYR A 455 -17.64 18.16 -1.08
C TYR A 455 -18.71 17.27 -0.45
N ILE A 456 -19.61 16.74 -1.28
CA ILE A 456 -20.68 15.87 -0.83
C ILE A 456 -20.83 14.67 -1.77
N ASN A 457 -21.15 13.52 -1.21
CA ASN A 457 -21.56 12.32 -1.94
C ASN A 457 -22.90 11.83 -1.42
N HIS A 458 -23.76 11.43 -2.36
CA HIS A 458 -25.02 10.77 -2.08
C HIS A 458 -24.94 9.33 -2.56
N ASN A 459 -24.97 8.40 -1.63
CA ASN A 459 -25.01 6.97 -1.91
C ASN A 459 -26.31 6.37 -1.40
N THR A 460 -26.80 5.32 -2.06
CA THR A 460 -28.07 4.68 -1.69
C THR A 460 -27.97 3.18 -1.78
N ASP A 461 -28.52 2.50 -0.78
CA ASP A 461 -28.71 1.05 -0.78
C ASP A 461 -30.19 0.69 -0.89
N TYR A 462 -30.46 -0.59 -1.17
CA TYR A 462 -31.81 -1.15 -1.21
C TYR A 462 -32.78 -0.36 -2.10
N ALA A 463 -32.29 0.08 -3.26
CA ALA A 463 -33.03 0.91 -4.21
C ALA A 463 -33.52 2.26 -3.63
N GLY A 464 -32.74 2.85 -2.72
CA GLY A 464 -33.01 4.16 -2.10
C GLY A 464 -33.73 4.10 -0.75
N ALA A 465 -33.95 2.91 -0.19
CA ALA A 465 -34.56 2.80 1.14
C ALA A 465 -33.61 3.23 2.26
N VAL A 466 -32.30 3.14 2.02
CA VAL A 466 -31.25 3.68 2.89
C VAL A 466 -30.42 4.65 2.07
N GLN A 467 -30.26 5.88 2.56
CA GLN A 467 -29.43 6.91 1.94
C GLN A 467 -28.29 7.30 2.87
N TYR A 468 -27.13 7.53 2.28
CA TYR A 468 -25.91 7.96 2.94
C TYR A 468 -25.41 9.25 2.33
N ASP A 469 -25.37 10.29 3.15
CA ASP A 469 -24.84 11.60 2.77
C ASP A 469 -23.51 11.84 3.49
N SER A 470 -22.42 11.86 2.72
CA SER A 470 -21.07 12.11 3.22
C SER A 470 -20.69 13.56 2.94
N TYR A 471 -20.36 14.31 3.98
CA TYR A 471 -19.86 15.70 3.89
C TYR A 471 -18.36 15.68 4.14
N MET A 472 -17.59 16.21 3.20
CA MET A 472 -16.16 15.97 3.11
C MET A 472 -15.39 17.27 2.87
N THR A 473 -14.19 17.37 3.43
CA THR A 473 -13.27 18.50 3.21
C THR A 473 -11.84 18.00 3.03
N SER A 474 -10.96 18.82 2.44
CA SER A 474 -9.52 18.54 2.43
C SER A 474 -8.89 18.99 3.74
N HIS A 475 -8.11 18.12 4.37
CA HIS A 475 -7.39 18.44 5.61
C HIS A 475 -5.93 18.76 5.30
N ASN A 476 -5.53 20.03 5.47
CA ASN A 476 -4.17 20.52 5.20
C ASN A 476 -3.69 20.28 3.74
N GLY A 477 -4.58 20.42 2.76
CA GLY A 477 -4.23 20.26 1.34
C GLY A 477 -3.93 18.80 0.92
N LYS A 478 -4.36 17.83 1.73
CA LYS A 478 -4.25 16.40 1.44
C LYS A 478 -5.54 15.84 0.84
N GLU A 479 -5.56 14.53 0.60
CA GLU A 479 -6.75 13.80 0.18
C GLU A 479 -7.98 14.19 1.01
N ILE A 480 -9.11 14.32 0.33
CA ILE A 480 -10.39 14.67 0.92
C ILE A 480 -10.86 13.54 1.83
N ALA A 481 -11.32 13.90 3.02
CA ALA A 481 -11.83 12.98 4.02
C ALA A 481 -13.27 13.34 4.43
N THR A 482 -14.03 12.34 4.85
CA THR A 482 -15.37 12.54 5.42
C THR A 482 -15.26 13.18 6.79
N ASP A 483 -15.90 14.33 6.98
CA ASP A 483 -16.04 14.99 8.27
C ASP A 483 -17.30 14.52 8.99
N PHE A 484 -18.42 14.47 8.25
CA PHE A 484 -19.72 14.08 8.78
C PHE A 484 -20.42 13.13 7.81
N TYR A 485 -21.21 12.23 8.39
CA TYR A 485 -21.96 11.24 7.64
C TYR A 485 -23.38 11.15 8.20
N VAL A 486 -24.38 11.17 7.32
CA VAL A 486 -25.79 11.03 7.67
C VAL A 486 -26.37 9.80 6.99
N GLU A 487 -26.88 8.88 7.80
CA GLU A 487 -27.59 7.69 7.36
C GLU A 487 -29.09 7.92 7.57
N SER A 488 -29.85 7.98 6.48
CA SER A 488 -31.30 8.25 6.49
C SER A 488 -32.08 7.02 6.05
N LEU A 489 -33.06 6.62 6.86
CA LEU A 489 -33.96 5.51 6.58
C LEU A 489 -35.27 6.04 6.01
N TYR A 490 -35.59 5.61 4.78
CA TYR A 490 -36.85 5.90 4.08
C TYR A 490 -37.88 4.78 4.26
N PHE A 491 -37.76 4.02 5.34
CA PHE A 491 -38.72 3.01 5.77
C PHE A 491 -38.82 3.05 7.30
N LYS A 492 -39.93 2.55 7.82
CA LYS A 492 -40.06 2.37 9.26
C LYS A 492 -39.35 1.09 9.67
N ASP A 493 -38.18 1.23 10.30
CA ASP A 493 -37.48 0.13 10.94
C ASP A 493 -38.25 -0.33 12.19
N THR A 494 -38.81 -1.53 12.15
CA THR A 494 -39.69 -2.06 13.20
C THR A 494 -39.03 -3.08 14.10
N ASP A 495 -37.98 -3.74 13.63
CA ASP A 495 -37.19 -4.70 14.40
C ASP A 495 -35.82 -4.15 14.84
N GLY A 496 -35.40 -3.00 14.32
CA GLY A 496 -34.23 -2.24 14.75
C GLY A 496 -32.93 -2.69 14.08
N ASP A 497 -33.00 -3.41 12.96
CA ASP A 497 -31.84 -3.96 12.25
C ASP A 497 -31.32 -3.06 11.11
N LYS A 498 -31.99 -1.91 10.86
CA LYS A 498 -31.70 -0.92 9.81
C LYS A 498 -31.68 -1.49 8.39
N THR A 499 -32.13 -2.71 8.20
CA THR A 499 -32.16 -3.42 6.91
C THR A 499 -33.61 -3.58 6.48
N PRO A 500 -34.03 -2.99 5.35
CA PRO A 500 -35.44 -3.00 4.99
C PRO A 500 -35.93 -4.42 4.66
N SER A 501 -36.93 -4.89 5.41
CA SER A 501 -37.68 -6.10 5.06
C SER A 501 -38.79 -5.84 4.02
N GLU A 502 -39.28 -6.89 3.36
CA GLU A 502 -40.40 -6.75 2.42
C GLU A 502 -41.66 -6.21 3.12
N GLU A 503 -41.88 -6.57 4.39
CA GLU A 503 -43.00 -6.10 5.19
C GLU A 503 -42.89 -4.59 5.47
N GLU A 504 -41.71 -4.09 5.86
CA GLU A 504 -41.48 -2.68 6.15
C GLU A 504 -41.53 -1.80 4.91
N LEU A 505 -40.94 -2.27 3.80
CA LEU A 505 -41.03 -1.59 2.52
C LEU A 505 -42.49 -1.51 2.04
N SER A 506 -43.25 -2.60 2.18
CA SER A 506 -44.66 -2.62 1.76
C SER A 506 -45.59 -1.81 2.66
N ALA A 507 -45.18 -1.56 3.92
CA ALA A 507 -45.90 -0.72 4.88
C ALA A 507 -45.54 0.77 4.76
N THR A 508 -44.54 1.12 3.94
CA THR A 508 -44.06 2.48 3.76
C THR A 508 -44.79 3.16 2.61
N ASP A 509 -45.71 4.07 2.94
CA ASP A 509 -46.57 4.76 1.97
C ASP A 509 -45.98 6.10 1.45
N GLU A 510 -44.88 6.60 2.03
CA GLU A 510 -44.33 7.95 1.79
C GLU A 510 -42.81 7.92 1.58
N MET A 511 -42.29 8.81 0.72
CA MET A 511 -40.84 9.03 0.49
C MET A 511 -40.24 10.00 1.53
N ASP A 512 -40.74 9.98 2.76
CA ASP A 512 -40.23 10.83 3.84
C ASP A 512 -39.21 10.05 4.67
N VAL A 513 -38.24 10.78 5.25
CA VAL A 513 -37.25 10.19 6.16
C VAL A 513 -37.95 9.82 7.46
N TYR A 514 -37.90 8.54 7.84
CA TYR A 514 -38.42 8.04 9.12
C TYR A 514 -37.43 8.30 10.25
N GLU A 515 -36.17 7.95 10.03
CA GLU A 515 -35.09 8.07 11.00
C GLU A 515 -33.81 8.53 10.31
N ALA A 516 -32.98 9.30 11.03
CA ALA A 516 -31.69 9.78 10.54
C ALA A 516 -30.64 9.71 11.65
N TYR A 517 -29.47 9.18 11.30
CA TYR A 517 -28.35 8.93 12.20
C TYR A 517 -27.16 9.78 11.77
N TYR A 518 -26.61 10.56 12.70
CA TYR A 518 -25.55 11.52 12.45
C TYR A 518 -24.24 11.00 13.05
N ARG A 519 -23.21 10.85 12.23
CA ARG A 519 -21.88 10.39 12.64
C ARG A 519 -20.84 11.47 12.44
N ASN A 520 -19.95 11.59 13.41
CA ASN A 520 -18.77 12.46 13.37
C ASN A 520 -17.56 11.61 13.02
N CYS A 521 -16.91 11.93 11.91
CA CYS A 521 -15.72 11.26 11.40
C CYS A 521 -14.45 12.11 11.64
N THR A 522 -14.57 13.23 12.36
CA THR A 522 -13.43 14.07 12.74
C THR A 522 -12.82 13.61 14.08
N ASP A 523 -11.56 13.98 14.34
CA ASP A 523 -10.87 13.71 15.61
C ASP A 523 -11.39 14.55 16.81
N LYS A 524 -12.42 15.36 16.62
CA LYS A 524 -12.96 16.25 17.66
C LYS A 524 -14.18 15.62 18.29
N GLU A 525 -14.21 15.53 19.62
CA GLU A 525 -15.45 15.17 20.31
C GLU A 525 -16.53 16.23 20.06
N MET A 526 -17.72 15.78 19.62
CA MET A 526 -18.89 16.63 19.36
C MET A 526 -20.16 15.94 19.83
N SER A 527 -21.12 16.72 20.32
CA SER A 527 -22.48 16.25 20.58
C SER A 527 -23.29 16.12 19.28
N GLU A 528 -24.35 15.30 19.30
CA GLU A 528 -25.23 15.12 18.15
C GLU A 528 -25.86 16.45 17.66
N ASP A 529 -26.21 17.36 18.58
CA ASP A 529 -26.74 18.68 18.24
C ASP A 529 -25.71 19.56 17.50
N GLU A 530 -24.42 19.44 17.83
CA GLU A 530 -23.33 20.14 17.13
C GLU A 530 -23.13 19.57 15.72
N ILE A 531 -23.15 18.25 15.56
CA ILE A 531 -23.05 17.59 14.25
C ILE A 531 -24.22 18.02 13.36
N LYS A 532 -25.46 17.98 13.88
CA LYS A 532 -26.65 18.43 13.17
C LYS A 532 -26.57 19.90 12.76
N ALA A 533 -25.99 20.76 13.59
CA ALA A 533 -25.81 22.17 13.27
C ALA A 533 -24.83 22.36 12.10
N HIS A 534 -23.72 21.59 12.07
CA HIS A 534 -22.78 21.60 10.94
C HIS A 534 -23.42 21.09 9.65
N VAL A 535 -24.10 19.93 9.69
CA VAL A 535 -24.80 19.38 8.53
C VAL A 535 -25.85 20.37 8.01
N ALA A 536 -26.67 20.95 8.90
CA ALA A 536 -27.67 21.93 8.51
C ALA A 536 -27.08 23.21 7.90
N GLU A 537 -25.86 23.61 8.29
CA GLU A 537 -25.12 24.69 7.65
C GLU A 537 -24.68 24.29 6.23
N TYR A 538 -24.10 23.09 6.08
CA TYR A 538 -23.63 22.55 4.82
C TYR A 538 -24.77 22.38 3.81
N ASP A 539 -25.96 21.99 4.25
CA ASP A 539 -27.17 21.90 3.45
C ASP A 539 -27.66 23.24 2.89
N THR A 540 -27.21 24.36 3.45
CA THR A 540 -27.58 25.69 2.94
C THR A 540 -26.81 26.10 1.69
N TYR A 541 -25.72 25.40 1.37
CA TYR A 541 -24.89 25.71 0.22
C TYR A 541 -25.51 25.23 -1.10
N GLN A 542 -25.08 25.87 -2.18
CA GLN A 542 -25.40 25.42 -3.53
C GLN A 542 -24.29 24.50 -4.01
N TYR A 543 -24.68 23.34 -4.51
CA TYR A 543 -23.75 22.32 -4.98
C TYR A 543 -23.80 22.21 -6.51
N GLU A 544 -22.64 21.91 -7.09
CA GLU A 544 -22.45 21.59 -8.49
C GLU A 544 -21.85 20.18 -8.61
N GLU A 545 -22.18 19.47 -9.70
CA GLU A 545 -21.61 18.16 -9.98
C GLU A 545 -20.10 18.27 -10.23
N LEU A 546 -19.33 17.40 -9.60
CA LEU A 546 -17.89 17.27 -9.78
C LEU A 546 -17.64 16.35 -10.99
N THR A 547 -17.77 16.91 -12.19
CA THR A 547 -17.66 16.20 -13.47
C THR A 547 -16.89 17.01 -14.52
N GLY A 548 -16.33 16.33 -15.51
CA GLY A 548 -15.64 16.95 -16.64
C GLY A 548 -16.61 17.36 -17.75
N ASN A 549 -16.40 18.54 -18.35
CA ASN A 549 -17.22 19.05 -19.45
C ASN A 549 -16.41 19.55 -20.67
N MET A 550 -15.09 19.48 -20.60
CA MET A 550 -14.16 19.81 -21.68
C MET A 550 -13.48 18.54 -22.19
N SER A 551 -13.21 18.49 -23.49
CA SER A 551 -12.18 17.62 -24.05
C SER A 551 -10.78 18.09 -23.65
N TYR A 552 -9.77 17.24 -23.83
CA TYR A 552 -8.37 17.61 -23.60
C TYR A 552 -7.96 18.89 -24.36
N ASP A 553 -8.27 18.98 -25.66
CA ASP A 553 -7.93 20.15 -26.48
C ASP A 553 -8.62 21.45 -25.99
N GLU A 554 -9.84 21.33 -25.46
CA GLU A 554 -10.59 22.45 -24.86
C GLU A 554 -9.99 22.89 -23.53
N LEU A 555 -9.56 21.94 -22.68
CA LEU A 555 -8.82 22.24 -21.46
C LEU A 555 -7.51 22.99 -21.78
N ILE A 556 -6.68 22.45 -22.67
CA ILE A 556 -5.41 23.07 -23.07
C ILE A 556 -5.64 24.49 -23.61
N SER A 557 -6.66 24.67 -24.46
CA SER A 557 -7.04 25.99 -24.97
C SER A 557 -7.45 26.95 -23.85
N SER A 558 -8.18 26.46 -22.85
CA SER A 558 -8.60 27.25 -21.69
C SER A 558 -7.40 27.69 -20.86
N LEU A 559 -6.49 26.79 -20.53
CA LEU A 559 -5.26 27.06 -19.77
C LEU A 559 -4.38 28.13 -20.45
N ILE A 560 -4.24 28.09 -21.79
CA ILE A 560 -3.49 29.10 -22.57
C ILE A 560 -4.23 30.46 -22.59
N SER A 561 -5.55 30.46 -22.77
CA SER A 561 -6.34 31.69 -22.97
C SER A 561 -6.38 32.62 -21.75
N PHE A 562 -6.25 32.07 -20.53
CA PHE A 562 -6.18 32.85 -19.30
C PHE A 562 -4.91 33.69 -19.16
N SER A 563 -3.86 33.46 -19.96
CA SER A 563 -2.63 34.28 -19.97
C SER A 563 -2.83 35.68 -20.60
N PHE A 564 -3.83 35.85 -21.46
CA PHE A 564 -4.05 37.12 -22.18
C PHE A 564 -4.97 38.13 -21.48
N ARG A 565 -5.69 37.73 -20.42
CA ARG A 565 -6.63 38.63 -19.72
C ARG A 565 -5.99 39.45 -18.59
N SER A 566 -4.77 39.14 -18.15
CA SER A 566 -4.04 39.88 -17.11
C SER A 566 -3.14 41.00 -17.63
N MET A 567 -3.21 41.34 -18.93
CA MET A 567 -2.46 42.45 -19.56
C MET A 567 -3.33 43.58 -20.14
N ASN A 568 -4.55 43.80 -19.65
CA ASN A 568 -5.37 44.98 -20.04
C ASN A 568 -5.82 45.82 -18.85
#